data_AF-A0A6N8AW01-F1
#
_entry.id   AF-A0A6N8AW01-F1
#
_cell.length_a   1.000
_cell.length_b   1.000
_cell.length_c   1.000
_cell.angle_alpha   90.00
_cell.angle_beta   90.00
_cell.angle_gamma   90.00
#
_symmetry.space_group_name_H-M   'P 1'
#
loop_
_entity.id
_entity.type
_entity.pdbx_description
1 polymer ?
#
loop_
_entity_poly.entity_id
_entity_poly.type
_entity_poly.pdbx_seq_one_letter_code
_entity_poly.pdbx_strand_id
1 'polypeptide(L)'
;MRIIAVALLMCGTSLPAFALAPEQVQFTGSVQFDDGVPVDFDLRLPARQAMTLQLAGGAMLELVTPGNAASPDAALVRLVWRDGRVLHTATVPDPGLASKSFAYRICNGQVTYMSPAPATPAACGT
;
A
#
# COMPACT_ATOMS: atom_id res chain seq x y z
N MET A 1 -49.09 1.36 -50.76
CA MET A 1 -48.53 1.85 -49.48
C MET A 1 -47.08 1.42 -49.40
N ARG A 2 -46.14 2.36 -49.26
CA ARG A 2 -44.69 2.08 -49.15
C ARG A 2 -44.29 2.28 -47.68
N ILE A 3 -43.83 1.23 -47.02
CA ILE A 3 -43.36 1.27 -45.64
C ILE A 3 -41.86 1.61 -45.71
N ILE A 4 -41.51 2.80 -45.23
CA ILE A 4 -40.11 3.24 -45.10
C ILE A 4 -39.63 2.76 -43.73
N ALA A 5 -38.75 1.76 -43.73
CA ALA A 5 -38.08 1.30 -42.52
C ALA A 5 -36.99 2.32 -42.13
N VAL A 6 -37.19 3.01 -41.01
CA VAL A 6 -36.19 3.91 -40.43
C VAL A 6 -35.29 3.07 -39.53
N ALA A 7 -34.04 2.87 -39.95
CA ALA A 7 -33.01 2.23 -39.14
C ALA A 7 -32.53 3.20 -38.07
N LEU A 8 -32.93 2.96 -36.81
CA LEU A 8 -32.39 3.65 -35.64
C LEU A 8 -30.97 3.14 -35.37
N LEU A 9 -29.97 3.93 -35.80
CA LEU A 9 -28.58 3.75 -35.41
C LEU A 9 -28.44 4.15 -33.93
N MET A 10 -28.43 3.16 -33.03
CA MET A 10 -28.05 3.40 -31.63
C MET A 10 -26.53 3.58 -31.54
N CYS A 11 -26.07 4.82 -31.54
CA CYS A 11 -24.72 5.17 -31.12
C CYS A 11 -24.59 4.90 -29.61
N GLY A 12 -24.10 3.71 -29.25
CA GLY A 12 -23.70 3.39 -27.88
C GLY A 12 -22.53 4.28 -27.48
N THR A 13 -22.78 5.30 -26.66
CA THR A 13 -21.73 6.05 -25.99
C THR A 13 -21.15 5.17 -24.89
N SER A 14 -19.97 4.60 -25.13
CA SER A 14 -19.14 4.01 -24.08
C SER A 14 -18.72 5.12 -23.12
N LEU A 15 -19.37 5.18 -21.96
CA LEU A 15 -18.90 6.02 -20.85
C LEU A 15 -17.51 5.50 -20.42
N PRO A 16 -16.51 6.39 -20.25
CA PRO A 16 -15.26 5.99 -19.64
C PRO A 16 -15.56 5.55 -18.21
N ALA A 17 -15.30 4.27 -17.90
CA ALA A 17 -15.30 3.78 -16.54
C ALA A 17 -14.12 4.43 -15.81
N PHE A 18 -14.36 5.59 -15.17
CA PHE A 18 -13.47 6.05 -14.12
C PHE A 18 -13.56 5.02 -13.00
N ALA A 19 -12.54 4.19 -12.85
CA ALA A 19 -12.40 3.33 -11.69
C ALA A 19 -12.38 4.26 -10.47
N LEU A 20 -13.48 4.26 -9.71
CA LEU A 20 -13.55 4.98 -8.45
C LEU A 20 -12.39 4.50 -7.57
N ALA A 21 -11.66 5.46 -6.99
CA ALA A 21 -10.63 5.13 -6.02
C ALA A 21 -11.23 4.24 -4.93
N PRO A 22 -10.54 3.17 -4.50
CA PRO A 22 -11.08 2.23 -3.53
C PRO A 22 -11.35 2.94 -2.20
N GLU A 23 -12.44 2.56 -1.53
CA GLU A 23 -12.82 3.14 -0.24
C GLU A 23 -11.80 2.84 0.87
N GLN A 24 -11.03 1.77 0.71
CA GLN A 24 -10.02 1.30 1.65
C GLN A 24 -8.84 0.69 0.89
N VAL A 25 -7.67 0.76 1.50
CA VAL A 25 -6.45 0.09 1.04
C VAL A 25 -6.07 -0.98 2.05
N GLN A 26 -5.83 -2.20 1.57
CA GLN A 26 -5.30 -3.28 2.39
C GLN A 26 -3.78 -3.28 2.37
N PHE A 27 -3.14 -3.16 3.53
CA PHE A 27 -1.71 -3.34 3.71
C PHE A 27 -1.45 -4.66 4.42
N THR A 28 -0.67 -5.53 3.80
CA THR A 28 -0.31 -6.84 4.37
C THR A 28 1.19 -7.00 4.33
N GLY A 29 1.78 -7.57 5.38
CA GLY A 29 3.23 -7.66 5.43
C GLY A 29 3.79 -8.07 6.76
N SER A 30 5.11 -7.90 6.88
CA SER A 30 5.82 -8.21 8.11
C SER A 30 7.00 -7.26 8.34
N VAL A 31 7.37 -7.08 9.60
CA VAL A 31 8.62 -6.39 9.99
C VAL A 31 9.41 -7.30 10.92
N GLN A 32 10.66 -7.58 10.55
CA GLN A 32 11.58 -8.37 11.36
C GLN A 32 12.81 -7.54 11.76
N PHE A 33 13.13 -7.56 13.06
CA PHE A 33 14.36 -6.98 13.61
C PHE A 33 15.31 -8.09 14.03
N ASP A 34 16.51 -8.08 13.44
CA ASP A 34 17.56 -9.07 13.63
C ASP A 34 16.99 -10.50 13.54
N ASP A 35 17.36 -11.37 14.48
CA ASP A 35 16.83 -12.74 14.58
C ASP A 35 15.53 -12.82 15.41
N GLY A 36 14.87 -11.68 15.61
CA GLY A 36 13.59 -11.60 16.30
C GLY A 36 12.45 -12.26 15.51
N VAL A 37 11.36 -12.54 16.22
CA VAL A 37 10.12 -13.02 15.61
C VAL A 37 9.54 -11.90 14.73
N PRO A 38 9.23 -12.16 13.45
CA PRO A 38 8.55 -11.18 12.60
C PRO A 38 7.22 -10.73 13.18
N VAL A 39 6.94 -9.43 13.07
CA VAL A 39 5.62 -8.85 13.38
C VAL A 39 4.83 -8.79 12.08
N ASP A 40 3.89 -9.71 11.92
CA ASP A 40 2.97 -9.73 10.80
C ASP A 40 1.81 -8.75 10.98
N PHE A 41 1.32 -8.19 9.88
CA PHE A 41 0.15 -7.33 9.87
C PHE A 41 -0.69 -7.57 8.62
N ASP A 42 -2.00 -7.45 8.79
CA ASP A 42 -2.99 -7.39 7.71
C ASP A 42 -4.07 -6.38 8.08
N LEU A 43 -3.99 -5.19 7.48
CA LEU A 43 -4.71 -4.00 7.94
C LEU A 43 -5.42 -3.33 6.79
N ARG A 44 -6.66 -2.91 7.02
CA ARG A 44 -7.45 -2.14 6.06
C ARG A 44 -7.58 -0.71 6.57
N LEU A 45 -7.03 0.24 5.82
CA LEU A 45 -7.14 1.66 6.13
C LEU A 45 -8.16 2.29 5.18
N PRO A 46 -9.08 3.11 5.69
CA PRO A 46 -9.92 3.93 4.82
C PRO A 46 -9.07 4.83 3.89
N ALA A 47 -9.63 5.18 2.75
CA ALA A 47 -9.04 6.15 1.84
C ALA A 47 -8.75 7.48 2.57
N ARG A 48 -7.68 8.15 2.16
CA ARG A 48 -7.23 9.44 2.71
C ARG A 48 -6.85 9.43 4.19
N GLN A 49 -6.61 8.27 4.78
CA GLN A 49 -6.19 8.11 6.17
C GLN A 49 -4.70 7.79 6.29
N ALA A 50 -4.21 7.95 7.51
CA ALA A 50 -2.88 7.50 7.92
C ALA A 50 -2.99 6.72 9.23
N MET A 51 -2.07 5.79 9.44
CA MET A 51 -1.97 5.02 10.68
C MET A 51 -0.50 4.77 11.00
N THR A 52 -0.20 4.76 12.29
CA THR A 52 1.12 4.41 12.81
C THR A 52 0.99 3.15 13.65
N LEU A 53 1.76 2.13 13.31
CA LEU A 53 1.94 0.93 14.11
C LEU A 53 3.19 1.07 14.96
N GLN A 54 3.05 0.88 16.26
CA GLN A 54 4.18 0.78 17.18
C GLN A 54 4.73 -0.65 17.13
N LEU A 55 6.01 -0.77 16.80
CA LEU A 55 6.71 -2.05 16.69
C LEU A 55 7.53 -2.33 17.94
N ALA A 56 8.00 -3.58 18.06
CA ALA A 56 8.95 -3.95 19.10
C ALA A 56 10.18 -3.03 19.08
N GLY A 57 10.70 -2.70 20.27
CA GLY A 57 11.85 -1.81 20.41
C GLY A 57 11.58 -0.32 20.18
N GLY A 58 10.32 0.09 19.99
CA GLY A 58 9.91 1.49 19.86
C GLY A 58 10.04 2.06 18.45
N ALA A 59 10.36 1.24 17.45
CA ALA A 59 10.25 1.62 16.05
C ALA A 59 8.78 1.81 15.66
N MET A 60 8.53 2.54 14.57
CA MET A 60 7.20 2.84 14.07
C MET A 60 7.11 2.52 12.58
N LEU A 61 5.99 1.92 12.17
CA LEU A 61 5.62 1.74 10.77
C LEU A 61 4.42 2.65 10.46
N GLU A 62 4.64 3.63 9.60
CA GLU A 62 3.63 4.58 9.15
C GLU A 62 3.09 4.14 7.79
N LEU A 63 1.76 4.05 7.70
CA LEU A 63 1.01 3.69 6.51
C LEU A 63 0.07 4.84 6.17
N VAL A 64 0.10 5.29 4.92
CA VAL A 64 -0.72 6.39 4.43
C VAL A 64 -1.40 5.96 3.14
N THR A 65 -2.71 6.14 3.07
CA THR A 65 -3.48 5.85 1.85
C THR A 65 -3.50 7.06 0.90
N PRO A 66 -3.66 6.84 -0.41
CA PRO A 66 -3.76 7.93 -1.38
C PRO A 66 -4.85 8.94 -1.02
N GLY A 67 -4.61 10.21 -1.36
CA GLY A 67 -5.51 11.33 -1.05
C GLY A 67 -5.43 11.85 0.39
N ASN A 68 -4.54 11.30 1.23
CA ASN A 68 -4.22 11.89 2.52
C ASN A 68 -3.33 13.14 2.31
N ALA A 69 -3.43 14.13 3.20
CA ALA A 69 -2.63 15.36 3.11
C ALA A 69 -1.11 15.11 3.10
N ALA A 70 -0.63 14.07 3.76
CA ALA A 70 0.78 13.69 3.76
C ALA A 70 1.24 12.99 2.47
N SER A 71 0.31 12.48 1.66
CA SER A 71 0.59 11.81 0.39
C SER A 71 -0.63 11.88 -0.54
N PRO A 72 -0.85 13.03 -1.21
CA PRO A 72 -2.07 13.27 -1.99
C PRO A 72 -2.25 12.29 -3.16
N ASP A 73 -1.16 11.94 -3.84
CA ASP A 73 -1.20 11.22 -5.12
C ASP A 73 -0.68 9.77 -5.02
N ALA A 74 -0.30 9.31 -3.83
CA ALA A 74 0.33 8.01 -3.65
C ALA A 74 0.01 7.39 -2.29
N ALA A 75 0.10 6.07 -2.18
CA ALA A 75 0.24 5.43 -0.87
C ALA A 75 1.68 5.59 -0.39
N LEU A 76 1.88 5.75 0.91
CA LEU A 76 3.20 5.85 1.52
C LEU A 76 3.35 4.83 2.65
N VAL A 77 4.51 4.18 2.65
CA VAL A 77 4.96 3.27 3.72
C VAL A 77 6.28 3.80 4.24
N ARG A 78 6.36 4.11 5.53
CA ARG A 78 7.58 4.67 6.12
C ARG A 78 7.94 3.96 7.41
N LEU A 79 9.17 3.49 7.49
CA LEU A 79 9.73 2.86 8.68
C LEU A 79 10.59 3.90 9.42
N VAL A 80 10.26 4.12 10.68
CA VAL A 80 10.93 5.09 11.56
C VAL A 80 11.52 4.35 12.75
N TRP A 81 12.75 4.66 13.11
CA TRP A 81 13.41 4.11 14.28
C TRP A 81 12.96 4.84 15.55
N ARG A 82 13.24 4.25 16.73
CA ARG A 82 12.82 4.77 18.04
C ARG A 82 13.34 6.17 18.39
N ASP A 83 14.41 6.62 17.75
CA ASP A 83 14.99 7.96 17.90
C ASP A 83 14.36 8.98 16.94
N GLY A 84 13.34 8.58 16.17
CA GLY A 84 12.68 9.40 15.16
C GLY A 84 13.37 9.40 13.79
N ARG A 85 14.50 8.70 13.63
CA ARG A 85 15.18 8.61 12.34
C ARG A 85 14.39 7.77 11.35
N VAL A 86 14.13 8.30 10.16
CA VAL A 86 13.54 7.52 9.06
C VAL A 86 14.56 6.52 8.54
N LEU A 87 14.22 5.23 8.58
CA LEU A 87 15.06 4.16 8.07
C LEU A 87 14.77 3.85 6.60
N HIS A 88 13.50 3.96 6.19
CA HIS A 88 13.10 3.73 4.81
C HIS A 88 11.76 4.40 4.52
N THR A 89 11.55 4.81 3.27
CA THR A 89 10.26 5.28 2.75
C THR A 89 10.01 4.67 1.39
N ALA A 90 8.83 4.08 1.19
CA ALA A 90 8.34 3.59 -0.09
C ALA A 90 7.06 4.34 -0.46
N THR A 91 6.95 4.73 -1.73
CA THR A 91 5.74 5.35 -2.28
C THR A 91 5.18 4.50 -3.41
N VAL A 92 3.85 4.40 -3.50
CA VAL A 92 3.16 3.71 -4.59
C VAL A 92 2.26 4.73 -5.29
N PRO A 93 2.67 5.27 -6.46
CA PRO A 93 1.94 6.30 -7.18
C PRO A 93 0.75 5.69 -7.95
N ASP A 94 -0.19 5.15 -7.19
CA ASP A 94 -1.43 4.58 -7.70
C ASP A 94 -2.61 5.10 -6.85
N PRO A 95 -3.40 6.05 -7.35
CA PRO A 95 -4.58 6.55 -6.65
C PRO A 95 -5.71 5.50 -6.56
N GLY A 96 -5.65 4.44 -7.38
CA GLY A 96 -6.58 3.32 -7.40
C GLY A 96 -6.12 2.11 -6.56
N LEU A 97 -5.06 2.26 -5.76
CA LEU A 97 -4.43 1.16 -5.03
C LEU A 97 -5.40 0.48 -4.07
N ALA A 98 -5.83 -0.74 -4.38
CA ALA A 98 -6.69 -1.51 -3.50
C ALA A 98 -5.90 -2.25 -2.42
N SER A 99 -4.67 -2.68 -2.71
CA SER A 99 -3.83 -3.39 -1.75
C SER A 99 -2.34 -3.24 -2.01
N LYS A 100 -1.54 -3.43 -0.96
CA LYS A 100 -0.09 -3.40 -1.00
C LYS A 100 0.48 -4.46 -0.06
N SER A 101 1.30 -5.35 -0.62
CA SER A 101 2.07 -6.33 0.14
C SER A 101 3.55 -5.95 0.19
N PHE A 102 4.16 -6.00 1.38
CA PHE A 102 5.59 -5.73 1.56
C PHE A 102 6.14 -6.35 2.85
N ALA A 103 7.45 -6.45 2.95
CA ALA A 103 8.14 -6.84 4.18
C ALA A 103 9.37 -5.96 4.42
N TYR A 104 9.65 -5.71 5.69
CA TYR A 104 10.90 -5.12 6.15
C TYR A 104 11.73 -6.15 6.90
N ARG A 105 13.01 -6.20 6.58
CA ARG A 105 14.01 -6.90 7.39
C ARG A 105 15.09 -5.90 7.80
N ILE A 106 15.36 -5.84 9.09
CA ILE A 106 16.36 -4.95 9.66
C ILE A 106 17.42 -5.81 10.32
N CYS A 107 18.62 -5.89 9.74
CA CYS A 107 19.73 -6.70 10.26
C CYS A 107 20.90 -5.80 10.63
N ASN A 108 21.32 -5.78 11.89
CA ASN A 108 22.43 -4.94 12.38
C ASN A 108 22.30 -3.48 11.90
N GLY A 109 21.07 -2.94 11.96
CA GLY A 109 20.75 -1.59 11.50
C GLY A 109 20.62 -1.38 9.98
N GLN A 110 20.90 -2.38 9.15
CA GLN A 110 20.65 -2.32 7.70
C GLN A 110 19.22 -2.70 7.38
N VAL A 111 18.52 -1.84 6.62
CA VAL A 111 17.12 -2.07 6.26
C VAL A 111 17.01 -2.61 4.84
N THR A 112 16.34 -3.75 4.70
CA THR A 112 15.92 -4.32 3.42
C THR A 112 14.41 -4.21 3.30
N TYR A 113 13.93 -3.53 2.26
CA TYR A 113 12.52 -3.49 1.87
C TYR A 113 12.26 -4.47 0.73
N MET A 114 11.21 -5.28 0.86
CA MET A 114 10.82 -6.28 -0.13
C MET A 114 9.35 -6.07 -0.50
N SER A 115 9.06 -5.94 -1.79
CA SER A 115 7.70 -5.78 -2.31
C SER A 115 7.61 -6.48 -3.68
N PRO A 116 6.70 -7.47 -3.86
CA PRO A 116 5.74 -7.99 -2.87
C PRO A 116 6.44 -8.67 -1.68
N ALA A 117 5.70 -8.89 -0.58
CA ALA A 117 6.25 -9.61 0.56
C ALA A 117 6.57 -11.07 0.14
N PRO A 118 7.77 -11.59 0.43
CA PRO A 118 8.05 -13.01 0.26
C PRO A 118 7.23 -13.83 1.27
N ALA A 119 6.83 -15.05 0.88
CA ALA A 119 6.11 -15.97 1.79
C ALA A 119 6.93 -16.32 3.05
N THR A 120 8.25 -16.39 2.89
CA THR A 120 9.21 -16.56 3.98
C THR A 120 10.39 -15.61 3.75
N PRO A 121 10.44 -14.48 4.48
CA PRO A 121 11.61 -13.61 4.45
C PRO A 121 12.85 -14.38 4.89
N ALA A 122 13.95 -14.28 4.14
CA ALA A 122 15.22 -14.84 4.59
C ALA A 122 15.61 -14.18 5.93
N ALA A 123 16.12 -14.96 6.88
CA ALA A 123 16.59 -14.43 8.17
C ALA A 123 17.80 -13.51 7.99
N CYS A 124 18.19 -12.80 9.05
CA CYS A 124 19.49 -12.15 9.06
C CYS A 124 20.57 -13.25 8.96
N GLY A 125 21.45 -13.11 7.97
CA GLY A 125 22.54 -14.08 7.80
C GLY A 125 23.43 -14.04 9.03
N THR A 126 23.75 -15.23 9.57
CA THR A 126 24.76 -15.42 10.61
C THR A 126 26.15 -15.08 10.10
#